data_AF-A0A8K0XMP9-F1
#
_entry.id   AF-A0A8K0XMP9-F1
#
_cell.length_a   1.000
_cell.length_b   1.000
_cell.length_c   1.000
_cell.angle_alpha   90.00
_cell.angle_beta   90.00
_cell.angle_gamma   90.00
#
_symmetry.space_group_name_H-M   'P 1'
#
loop_
_entity.id
_entity.type
_entity.pdbx_description
1 polymer ?
#
loop_
_entity_poly.entity_id
_entity_poly.type
_entity_poly.pdbx_seq_one_letter_code
_entity_poly.pdbx_strand_id
1 'polypeptide(L)'
;MSTGKRKTKSPKCIADLPTLKAAAPLVLPSFDERRPIILRGIHSDVLDGRAFADIELSLYTRRTKDKKPYNYRTLHANKQLLLAASPKFTTIFRRDEAGASSPEECISDDSDAEDDVEEEASLSDEDISVASGCMDADVDECCSNEVSKHVADPKTKDFLPSNPESVQNAPATGVLVRNGAFRTWKAVISYLYDTQDRIIFRPLTSESWTKAKTNAEEPSDPLACSPKSVYKLAHQLNLVTLMNRAKAEIESNLTSDNIVEELFSDFTWRYPEIIAMEVNVYSKHSTDPRVLDAFNKAIDQCATGKFPHSPTIIKSIVHMLAHRDTSLSEPWASAWS
;
A
#
# COMPACT_ATOMS: atom_id res chain seq x y z
N MET A 1 -88.65 42.15 -10.52
CA MET A 1 -88.35 41.77 -9.11
C MET A 1 -87.88 40.33 -9.17
N SER A 2 -86.69 39.89 -8.78
CA SER A 2 -85.64 40.37 -7.89
C SER A 2 -84.29 39.82 -8.39
N THR A 3 -83.28 40.68 -8.53
CA THR A 3 -81.92 40.34 -8.97
C THR A 3 -81.12 39.76 -7.81
N GLY A 4 -80.86 38.45 -7.83
CA GLY A 4 -80.00 37.76 -6.85
C GLY A 4 -78.52 37.95 -7.15
N LYS A 5 -77.82 38.77 -6.35
CA LYS A 5 -76.36 38.95 -6.39
C LYS A 5 -75.65 37.68 -5.88
N ARG A 6 -74.89 37.00 -6.74
CA ARG A 6 -73.93 35.95 -6.35
C ARG A 6 -72.71 36.60 -5.68
N LYS A 7 -72.45 36.25 -4.42
CA LYS A 7 -71.20 36.56 -3.71
C LYS A 7 -70.10 35.59 -4.14
N THR A 8 -69.02 36.13 -4.69
CA THR A 8 -67.77 35.42 -4.98
C THR A 8 -67.02 35.13 -3.68
N LYS A 9 -66.79 33.85 -3.35
CA LYS A 9 -65.90 33.42 -2.25
C LYS A 9 -64.46 33.42 -2.76
N SER A 10 -63.60 34.16 -2.07
CA SER A 10 -62.14 34.13 -2.24
C SER A 10 -61.56 32.78 -1.79
N PRO A 11 -60.50 32.28 -2.43
CA PRO A 11 -59.82 31.06 -2.02
C PRO A 11 -59.03 31.32 -0.73
N LYS A 12 -59.21 30.45 0.27
CA LYS A 12 -58.42 30.44 1.51
C LYS A 12 -56.99 30.01 1.20
N CYS A 13 -56.02 30.82 1.65
CA CYS A 13 -54.60 30.50 1.63
C CYS A 13 -54.34 29.18 2.36
N ILE A 14 -53.70 28.23 1.67
CA ILE A 14 -53.06 27.06 2.27
C ILE A 14 -51.70 27.56 2.77
N ALA A 15 -51.65 28.06 3.99
CA ALA A 15 -50.41 28.25 4.73
C ALA A 15 -50.52 27.33 5.94
N ASP A 16 -49.74 26.25 5.92
CA ASP A 16 -49.20 25.51 7.07
C ASP A 16 -48.84 24.09 6.62
N LEU A 17 -47.77 23.98 5.83
CA LEU A 17 -46.97 22.76 5.71
C LEU A 17 -45.74 22.97 6.59
N PRO A 18 -45.50 22.15 7.63
CA PRO A 18 -44.31 22.29 8.45
C PRO A 18 -43.08 22.04 7.59
N THR A 19 -42.21 23.05 7.54
CA THR A 19 -40.92 23.01 6.87
C THR A 19 -40.11 21.84 7.43
N LEU A 20 -39.92 20.78 6.64
CA LEU A 20 -39.01 19.69 6.95
C LEU A 20 -37.62 20.29 7.15
N LYS A 21 -37.20 20.38 8.41
CA LYS A 21 -35.88 20.80 8.83
C LYS A 21 -34.89 19.85 8.13
N ALA A 22 -34.06 20.39 7.24
CA ALA A 22 -33.07 19.62 6.50
C ALA A 22 -32.27 18.76 7.50
N ALA A 23 -32.35 17.44 7.34
CA ALA A 23 -31.58 16.52 8.16
C ALA A 23 -30.10 16.86 8.03
N ALA A 24 -29.40 16.97 9.16
CA ALA A 24 -27.96 17.19 9.17
C ALA A 24 -27.29 16.10 8.31
N PRO A 25 -26.27 16.43 7.50
CA PRO A 25 -25.59 15.44 6.67
C PRO A 25 -25.05 14.34 7.57
N LEU A 26 -25.48 13.10 7.32
CA LEU A 26 -24.99 11.93 8.03
C LEU A 26 -23.50 11.81 7.74
N VAL A 27 -22.66 12.09 8.74
CA VAL A 27 -21.22 11.86 8.67
C VAL A 27 -21.02 10.34 8.61
N LEU A 28 -20.49 9.85 7.49
CA LEU A 28 -20.14 8.44 7.37
C LEU A 28 -18.97 8.14 8.33
N PRO A 29 -19.02 7.02 9.07
CA PRO A 29 -17.94 6.65 9.98
C PRO A 29 -16.64 6.42 9.21
N SER A 30 -15.52 6.75 9.85
CA SER A 30 -14.18 6.64 9.26
C SER A 30 -13.84 5.17 8.95
N PHE A 31 -12.76 4.94 8.21
CA PHE A 31 -12.27 3.55 8.04
C PHE A 31 -11.92 2.94 9.39
N ASP A 32 -11.25 3.68 10.27
CA ASP A 32 -10.77 3.17 11.56
C ASP A 32 -11.92 2.75 12.48
N GLU A 33 -13.04 3.47 12.44
CA GLU A 33 -14.26 3.13 13.18
C GLU A 33 -14.96 1.88 12.60
N ARG A 34 -14.93 1.73 11.27
CA ARG A 34 -15.57 0.60 10.58
C ARG A 34 -14.71 -0.66 10.58
N ARG A 35 -13.38 -0.53 10.62
CA ARG A 35 -12.39 -1.61 10.55
C ARG A 35 -12.70 -2.76 11.52
N PRO A 36 -12.89 -2.54 12.84
CA PRO A 36 -13.17 -3.64 13.77
C PRO A 36 -14.52 -4.31 13.51
N ILE A 37 -15.53 -3.56 13.04
CA ILE A 37 -16.86 -4.09 12.71
C ILE A 37 -16.76 -5.02 11.49
N ILE A 38 -16.02 -4.59 10.46
CA ILE A 38 -15.79 -5.39 9.25
C ILE A 38 -15.00 -6.65 9.58
N LEU A 39 -13.90 -6.54 10.33
CA LEU A 39 -13.08 -7.69 10.73
C LEU A 39 -13.89 -8.71 11.55
N ARG A 40 -14.73 -8.24 12.48
CA ARG A 40 -15.62 -9.12 13.25
C ARG A 40 -16.64 -9.84 12.34
N GLY A 41 -17.19 -9.15 11.35
CA GLY A 41 -18.07 -9.75 10.35
C GLY A 41 -17.37 -10.86 9.56
N ILE A 42 -16.18 -10.55 9.02
CA ILE A 42 -15.34 -11.53 8.29
C ILE A 42 -15.00 -12.73 9.18
N HIS A 43 -14.63 -12.51 10.45
CA HIS A 43 -14.37 -13.60 11.38
C HIS A 43 -15.60 -14.48 11.62
N SER A 44 -16.80 -13.89 11.75
CA SER A 44 -18.05 -14.65 11.87
C SER A 44 -18.31 -15.51 10.63
N ASP A 45 -18.15 -14.93 9.44
CA ASP A 45 -18.30 -15.64 8.17
C ASP A 45 -17.35 -16.84 8.07
N VAL A 46 -16.10 -16.69 8.54
CA VAL A 46 -15.11 -17.77 8.58
C VAL A 46 -15.51 -18.88 9.56
N LEU A 47 -16.05 -18.53 10.73
CA LEU A 47 -16.58 -19.52 11.68
C LEU A 47 -17.76 -20.32 11.10
N ASP A 48 -18.53 -19.70 10.21
CA ASP A 48 -19.62 -20.35 9.45
C ASP A 48 -19.10 -21.16 8.24
N GLY A 49 -17.79 -21.29 8.07
CA GLY A 49 -17.15 -22.10 7.02
C GLY A 49 -16.89 -21.36 5.71
N ARG A 50 -17.04 -20.03 5.65
CA ARG A 50 -16.67 -19.23 4.47
C ARG A 50 -15.16 -18.99 4.41
N ALA A 51 -14.65 -18.76 3.21
CA ALA A 51 -13.25 -18.37 3.04
C ALA A 51 -13.01 -16.94 3.54
N PHE A 52 -11.89 -16.71 4.23
CA PHE A 52 -11.48 -15.38 4.67
C PHE A 52 -11.17 -14.46 3.48
N ALA A 53 -10.43 -15.00 2.51
CA ALA A 53 -10.02 -14.30 1.31
C ALA A 53 -10.97 -14.56 0.15
N ASP A 54 -11.39 -13.49 -0.52
CA ASP A 54 -12.26 -13.50 -1.69
C ASP A 54 -11.58 -12.84 -2.91
N ILE A 55 -10.35 -12.36 -2.74
CA ILE A 55 -9.53 -11.78 -3.81
C ILE A 55 -8.07 -12.24 -3.72
N GLU A 56 -7.48 -12.45 -4.90
CA GLU A 56 -6.08 -12.81 -5.10
C GLU A 56 -5.36 -11.68 -5.83
N LEU A 57 -4.30 -11.14 -5.24
CA LEU A 57 -3.48 -10.07 -5.82
C LEU A 57 -2.15 -10.66 -6.28
N SER A 58 -1.96 -10.83 -7.57
CA SER A 58 -0.68 -11.26 -8.14
C SER A 58 0.25 -10.06 -8.29
N LEU A 59 1.39 -10.13 -7.59
CA LEU A 59 2.35 -9.03 -7.42
C LEU A 59 3.75 -9.49 -7.78
N TYR A 60 4.59 -8.55 -8.20
CA TYR A 60 5.98 -8.83 -8.53
C TYR A 60 6.85 -8.93 -7.28
N THR A 61 7.68 -9.97 -7.18
CA THR A 61 8.68 -10.11 -6.10
C THR A 61 10.06 -9.62 -6.49
N ARG A 62 10.44 -9.77 -7.77
CA ARG A 62 11.77 -9.40 -8.25
C ARG A 62 11.75 -8.84 -9.67
N ARG A 63 12.80 -8.07 -9.95
CA ARG A 63 13.16 -7.63 -11.30
C ARG A 63 14.49 -8.21 -11.71
N THR A 64 14.62 -8.54 -13.00
CA THR A 64 15.93 -8.75 -13.59
C THR A 64 16.67 -7.41 -13.71
N LYS A 65 18.00 -7.45 -13.91
CA LYS A 65 18.83 -6.27 -14.21
C LYS A 65 18.32 -5.47 -15.43
N ASP A 66 17.53 -6.10 -16.30
CA ASP A 66 16.85 -5.49 -17.45
C ASP A 66 15.47 -4.89 -17.11
N LYS A 67 15.14 -4.72 -15.82
CA LYS A 67 13.86 -4.19 -15.30
C LYS A 67 12.62 -5.03 -15.69
N LYS A 68 12.80 -6.24 -16.23
CA LYS A 68 11.70 -7.15 -16.53
C LYS A 68 11.28 -7.88 -15.26
N PRO A 69 9.98 -7.90 -14.94
CA PRO A 69 9.52 -8.69 -13.82
C PRO A 69 9.64 -10.18 -14.13
N TYR A 70 10.20 -10.96 -13.19
CA TYR A 70 10.52 -12.36 -13.43
C TYR A 70 9.71 -13.34 -12.57
N ASN A 71 9.24 -12.92 -11.39
CA ASN A 71 8.45 -13.78 -10.50
C ASN A 71 7.24 -13.05 -9.94
N TYR A 72 6.10 -13.75 -9.92
CA TYR A 72 4.87 -13.30 -9.28
C TYR A 72 4.67 -14.08 -7.98
N ARG A 73 4.15 -13.41 -6.95
CA ARG A 73 3.53 -14.04 -5.79
C ARG A 73 2.13 -13.51 -5.58
N THR A 74 1.27 -14.37 -5.07
CA THR A 74 -0.13 -14.04 -4.81
C THR A 74 -0.32 -13.66 -3.35
N LEU A 75 -0.94 -12.51 -3.11
CA LEU A 75 -1.47 -12.13 -1.80
C LEU A 75 -2.97 -12.39 -1.77
N HIS A 76 -3.42 -13.11 -0.76
CA HIS A 76 -4.83 -13.35 -0.50
C HIS A 76 -5.35 -12.27 0.45
N ALA A 77 -6.48 -11.65 0.10
CA ALA A 77 -7.08 -10.61 0.92
C ALA A 77 -8.60 -10.69 0.87
N ASN A 78 -9.25 -9.92 1.74
CA ASN A 78 -10.68 -9.67 1.77
C ASN A 78 -11.01 -8.32 1.13
N LYS A 79 -11.82 -8.36 0.07
CA LYS A 79 -12.25 -7.23 -0.75
C LYS A 79 -13.04 -6.21 0.03
N GLN A 80 -13.90 -6.66 0.97
CA GLN A 80 -14.71 -5.75 1.78
C GLN A 80 -13.82 -4.83 2.62
N LEU A 81 -12.76 -5.37 3.23
CA LEU A 81 -11.84 -4.57 4.03
C LEU A 81 -11.06 -3.57 3.16
N LEU A 82 -10.53 -4.03 2.02
CA LEU A 82 -9.78 -3.16 1.11
C LEU A 82 -10.66 -2.02 0.56
N LEU A 83 -11.87 -2.33 0.11
CA LEU A 83 -12.81 -1.30 -0.39
C LEU A 83 -13.24 -0.31 0.70
N ALA A 84 -13.36 -0.77 1.95
CA ALA A 84 -13.65 0.11 3.07
C ALA A 84 -12.48 1.05 3.40
N ALA A 85 -11.24 0.58 3.22
CA ALA A 85 -10.03 1.37 3.42
C ALA A 85 -9.86 2.45 2.34
N SER A 86 -10.08 2.11 1.07
CA SER A 86 -10.00 3.08 -0.01
C SER A 86 -10.87 2.74 -1.22
N PRO A 87 -11.60 3.72 -1.78
CA PRO A 87 -12.29 3.56 -3.06
C PRO A 87 -11.37 3.21 -4.24
N LYS A 88 -10.07 3.54 -4.15
CA LYS A 88 -9.07 3.28 -5.21
C LYS A 88 -8.91 1.80 -5.52
N PHE A 89 -9.15 0.93 -4.53
CA PHE A 89 -9.16 -0.52 -4.73
C PHE A 89 -10.20 -0.94 -5.78
N THR A 90 -11.32 -0.22 -5.91
CA THR A 90 -12.31 -0.48 -6.98
C THR A 90 -11.68 -0.36 -8.37
N THR A 91 -10.83 0.65 -8.58
CA THR A 91 -10.14 0.86 -9.85
C THR A 91 -9.11 -0.22 -10.11
N ILE A 92 -8.39 -0.65 -9.07
CA ILE A 92 -7.40 -1.73 -9.16
C ILE A 92 -8.10 -3.04 -9.55
N PHE A 93 -9.22 -3.37 -8.89
CA PHE A 93 -9.97 -4.59 -9.18
C PHE A 93 -10.64 -4.59 -10.55
N ARG A 94 -11.02 -3.42 -11.09
CA ARG A 94 -11.61 -3.29 -12.44
C ARG A 94 -10.58 -3.30 -13.56
N ARG A 95 -9.33 -2.95 -13.29
CA ARG A 95 -8.32 -2.69 -14.34
C ARG A 95 -7.96 -3.94 -15.14
N ASP A 96 -8.14 -5.13 -14.59
CA ASP A 96 -7.92 -6.39 -15.30
C ASP A 96 -9.12 -6.88 -16.12
N GLU A 97 -10.34 -6.40 -15.85
CA GLU A 97 -11.51 -6.79 -16.65
C GLU A 97 -11.51 -6.15 -18.06
N ALA A 98 -10.76 -5.07 -18.26
CA ALA A 98 -10.80 -4.27 -19.49
C ALA A 98 -9.54 -4.38 -20.37
N GLY A 99 -8.50 -5.13 -19.97
CA GLY A 99 -7.28 -5.34 -20.77
C GLY A 99 -6.55 -4.05 -21.20
N ALA A 100 -6.80 -2.91 -20.54
CA ALA A 100 -6.36 -1.60 -21.02
C ALA A 100 -4.90 -1.31 -20.62
N SER A 101 -4.00 -1.33 -21.60
CA SER A 101 -2.63 -0.83 -21.47
C SER A 101 -2.63 0.70 -21.36
N SER A 102 -2.63 1.23 -20.14
CA SER A 102 -2.25 2.63 -19.92
C SER A 102 -0.72 2.74 -19.79
N PRO A 103 -0.14 3.93 -20.05
CA PRO A 103 1.29 4.12 -20.17
C PRO A 103 1.98 3.59 -18.91
N GLU A 104 3.03 2.79 -19.11
CA GLU A 104 3.88 2.29 -18.04
C GLU A 104 4.42 3.49 -17.25
N GLU A 105 3.80 3.82 -16.12
CA GLU A 105 4.54 4.53 -15.08
C GLU A 105 5.61 3.56 -14.62
N CYS A 106 6.82 3.74 -15.16
CA CYS A 106 7.99 2.95 -14.86
C CYS A 106 8.07 2.70 -13.35
N ILE A 107 7.76 1.47 -12.96
CA ILE A 107 7.77 0.93 -11.60
C ILE A 107 9.21 0.98 -11.03
N SER A 108 10.19 1.56 -11.73
CA SER A 108 11.66 1.38 -11.70
C SER A 108 12.40 1.62 -10.38
N ASP A 109 11.70 1.96 -9.29
CA ASP A 109 12.31 2.54 -8.09
C ASP A 109 11.60 2.08 -6.82
N ASP A 110 11.35 0.77 -6.70
CA ASP A 110 10.85 0.16 -5.47
C ASP A 110 11.99 -0.65 -4.86
N SER A 111 12.64 -0.10 -3.83
CA SER A 111 13.79 -0.71 -3.18
C SER A 111 13.47 -2.06 -2.53
N ASP A 112 12.20 -2.30 -2.17
CA ASP A 112 11.76 -3.56 -1.58
C ASP A 112 11.75 -4.72 -2.60
N ALA A 113 11.87 -4.45 -3.91
CA ALA A 113 11.86 -5.47 -4.95
C ALA A 113 13.22 -6.17 -5.16
N GLU A 114 14.33 -5.59 -4.67
CA GLU A 114 15.68 -6.12 -4.89
C GLU A 114 16.19 -6.97 -3.70
N ASP A 115 15.53 -6.85 -2.53
CA ASP A 115 15.97 -7.45 -1.26
C ASP A 115 15.32 -8.81 -0.95
N ASP A 116 14.40 -9.31 -1.77
CA ASP A 116 13.73 -10.60 -1.55
C ASP A 116 14.68 -11.77 -1.87
N VAL A 117 15.73 -12.00 -1.08
CA VAL A 117 16.42 -13.30 -0.97
C VAL A 117 15.58 -14.20 -0.06
N GLU A 118 14.86 -15.16 -0.65
CA GLU A 118 14.24 -16.21 0.15
C GLU A 118 15.34 -17.11 0.72
N GLU A 119 15.37 -17.21 2.06
CA GLU A 119 15.81 -18.43 2.71
C GLU A 119 14.82 -19.54 2.29
N GLU A 120 15.31 -20.50 1.52
CA GLU A 120 14.62 -21.77 1.30
C GLU A 120 14.33 -22.35 2.69
N ALA A 121 13.07 -22.31 3.12
CA ALA A 121 12.63 -23.04 4.29
C ALA A 121 12.78 -24.53 3.99
N SER A 122 13.96 -25.08 4.28
CA SER A 122 14.17 -26.52 4.40
C SER A 122 13.32 -26.99 5.58
N LEU A 123 12.10 -27.42 5.27
CA LEU A 123 11.32 -28.27 6.15
C LEU A 123 12.11 -29.57 6.28
N SER A 124 12.97 -29.64 7.30
CA SER A 124 13.48 -30.90 7.80
C SER A 124 12.30 -31.66 8.39
N ASP A 125 11.91 -32.75 7.73
CA ASP A 125 11.08 -33.80 8.32
C ASP A 125 11.80 -34.34 9.56
N GLU A 126 11.50 -33.77 10.73
CA GLU A 126 11.88 -34.36 12.00
C GLU A 126 10.77 -35.31 12.47
N ASP A 127 11.10 -36.59 12.38
CA ASP A 127 10.37 -37.73 12.93
C ASP A 127 9.99 -37.48 14.40
N ILE A 128 8.70 -37.25 14.65
CA ILE A 128 8.13 -37.33 15.99
C ILE A 128 8.06 -38.81 16.37
N SER A 129 9.13 -39.26 17.03
CA SER A 129 9.16 -40.49 17.82
C SER A 129 8.55 -40.20 19.19
N VAL A 130 7.34 -40.71 19.42
CA VAL A 130 6.78 -40.85 20.78
C VAL A 130 6.56 -42.32 21.06
N ALA A 131 7.42 -42.87 21.90
CA ALA A 131 7.30 -44.22 22.44
C ALA A 131 6.51 -44.23 23.75
N SER A 132 5.96 -45.42 24.06
CA SER A 132 5.28 -45.90 25.29
C SER A 132 3.75 -45.90 25.16
N GLY A 133 3.04 -47.01 24.94
CA GLY A 133 2.95 -48.31 25.65
C GLY A 133 1.43 -48.48 25.96
N CYS A 134 0.71 -49.61 25.87
CA CYS A 134 0.97 -51.05 25.90
C CYS A 134 -0.33 -51.81 25.46
N MET A 135 -0.21 -53.14 25.31
CA MET A 135 -1.23 -54.21 25.25
C MET A 135 -1.60 -54.82 23.87
N ASP A 136 -0.94 -55.94 23.63
CA ASP A 136 -1.41 -57.26 23.17
C ASP A 136 -2.75 -57.37 22.43
N ALA A 137 -2.69 -57.89 21.21
CA ALA A 137 -3.41 -59.11 20.81
C ALA A 137 -2.85 -59.65 19.50
N ASP A 138 -2.44 -60.93 19.54
CA ASP A 138 -2.13 -61.80 18.41
C ASP A 138 -3.24 -61.79 17.35
N VAL A 139 -2.89 -62.03 16.07
CA VAL A 139 -3.32 -63.18 15.23
C VAL A 139 -2.79 -62.99 13.80
N ASP A 140 -1.81 -63.82 13.48
CA ASP A 140 -1.54 -64.57 12.23
C ASP A 140 -1.75 -64.00 10.80
N GLU A 141 -0.65 -64.16 10.05
CA GLU A 141 -0.52 -64.92 8.79
C GLU A 141 -0.77 -64.24 7.42
N CYS A 142 0.36 -63.78 6.90
CA CYS A 142 0.99 -64.06 5.60
C CYS A 142 0.38 -63.65 4.24
N CYS A 143 1.31 -63.04 3.48
CA CYS A 143 1.73 -63.41 2.13
C CYS A 143 1.21 -62.52 0.97
N SER A 144 2.13 -61.65 0.54
CA SER A 144 2.70 -61.58 -0.82
C SER A 144 1.86 -61.06 -2.00
N ASN A 145 2.52 -60.15 -2.73
CA ASN A 145 2.45 -59.92 -4.19
C ASN A 145 1.16 -59.28 -4.71
N GLU A 146 1.11 -58.47 -5.77
CA GLU A 146 2.11 -58.01 -6.74
C GLU A 146 1.53 -56.80 -7.49
N VAL A 147 2.42 -56.06 -8.12
CA VAL A 147 2.17 -55.00 -9.09
C VAL A 147 1.27 -55.46 -10.26
N SER A 148 0.30 -54.64 -10.67
CA SER A 148 0.00 -54.48 -12.10
C SER A 148 -0.65 -53.16 -12.47
N LYS A 149 -0.09 -52.57 -13.52
CA LYS A 149 -0.44 -51.29 -14.16
C LYS A 149 -1.52 -51.47 -15.23
N HIS A 150 -2.08 -50.32 -15.62
CA HIS A 150 -2.78 -50.01 -16.89
C HIS A 150 -4.20 -50.59 -17.00
N VAL A 151 -5.21 -49.91 -17.55
CA VAL A 151 -5.28 -49.18 -18.84
C VAL A 151 -6.38 -48.10 -18.77
N ALA A 152 -6.24 -47.09 -19.63
CA ALA A 152 -7.12 -45.95 -19.82
C ALA A 152 -8.44 -46.25 -20.57
N ASP A 153 -9.23 -45.18 -20.70
CA ASP A 153 -10.11 -44.79 -21.82
C ASP A 153 -11.65 -44.89 -21.63
N PRO A 154 -12.47 -44.14 -22.41
CA PRO A 154 -13.23 -42.96 -21.94
C PRO A 154 -14.74 -43.03 -22.28
N LYS A 155 -15.45 -41.88 -22.27
CA LYS A 155 -16.81 -41.55 -22.81
C LYS A 155 -17.99 -41.76 -21.83
N THR A 156 -19.07 -40.96 -21.76
CA THR A 156 -19.61 -39.78 -22.48
C THR A 156 -20.98 -39.40 -21.84
N LYS A 157 -21.29 -38.09 -21.70
CA LYS A 157 -22.63 -37.41 -21.60
C LYS A 157 -23.56 -37.81 -20.41
N ASP A 158 -24.32 -36.91 -19.77
CA ASP A 158 -25.35 -36.04 -20.31
C ASP A 158 -25.56 -34.74 -19.48
N PHE A 159 -25.89 -33.66 -20.21
CA PHE A 159 -26.49 -32.43 -19.69
C PHE A 159 -28.00 -32.58 -19.61
N LEU A 160 -28.64 -32.17 -18.50
CA LEU A 160 -29.69 -31.13 -18.42
C LEU A 160 -30.17 -30.97 -16.95
N PRO A 161 -30.81 -29.83 -16.58
CA PRO A 161 -30.57 -29.14 -15.33
C PRO A 161 -31.71 -29.29 -14.32
N SER A 162 -31.38 -29.26 -13.03
CA SER A 162 -32.37 -29.05 -11.98
C SER A 162 -31.75 -28.49 -10.70
N ASN A 163 -32.26 -27.30 -10.36
CA ASN A 163 -32.39 -26.67 -9.05
C ASN A 163 -31.44 -25.49 -8.70
N PRO A 164 -31.97 -24.34 -8.26
CA PRO A 164 -31.22 -23.15 -7.91
C PRO A 164 -31.03 -23.09 -6.39
N GLU A 165 -29.90 -23.56 -5.87
CA GLU A 165 -29.42 -23.21 -4.52
C GLU A 165 -28.07 -23.90 -4.27
N SER A 166 -27.03 -23.31 -4.84
CA SER A 166 -25.68 -23.43 -4.28
C SER A 166 -24.90 -22.19 -4.70
N VAL A 167 -24.82 -21.21 -3.80
CA VAL A 167 -23.79 -20.18 -3.89
C VAL A 167 -22.48 -20.88 -3.52
N GLN A 168 -21.98 -21.69 -4.45
CA GLN A 168 -20.66 -22.26 -4.37
C GLN A 168 -19.67 -21.11 -4.50
N ASN A 169 -18.77 -21.04 -3.51
CA ASN A 169 -17.56 -20.22 -3.45
C ASN A 169 -17.14 -19.75 -4.84
N ALA A 170 -17.43 -18.49 -5.15
CA ALA A 170 -16.90 -17.87 -6.35
C ALA A 170 -15.37 -18.00 -6.29
N PRO A 171 -14.70 -18.45 -7.37
CA PRO A 171 -13.25 -18.49 -7.39
C PRO A 171 -12.72 -17.10 -7.08
N ALA A 172 -11.71 -17.02 -6.20
CA ALA A 172 -11.09 -15.76 -5.85
C ALA A 172 -10.72 -15.02 -7.14
N THR A 173 -11.17 -13.77 -7.27
CA THR A 173 -10.91 -13.00 -8.48
C THR A 173 -9.43 -12.64 -8.49
N GLY A 174 -8.66 -13.23 -9.40
CA GLY A 174 -7.24 -12.91 -9.57
C GLY A 174 -7.06 -11.54 -10.24
N VAL A 175 -6.30 -10.65 -9.59
CA VAL A 175 -5.99 -9.29 -10.06
C VAL A 175 -4.47 -9.13 -10.12
N LEU A 176 -3.94 -8.79 -11.29
CA LEU A 176 -2.55 -8.44 -11.49
C LEU A 176 -2.28 -6.99 -11.10
N VAL A 177 -1.56 -6.82 -9.99
CA VAL A 177 -1.18 -5.51 -9.49
C VAL A 177 0.21 -5.16 -9.98
N ARG A 178 0.29 -4.17 -10.88
CA ARG A 178 1.57 -3.76 -11.49
C ARG A 178 2.37 -2.76 -10.63
N ASN A 179 1.72 -2.06 -9.71
CA ASN A 179 2.33 -0.94 -9.01
C ASN A 179 2.79 -1.35 -7.60
N GLY A 180 4.09 -1.59 -7.42
CA GLY A 180 4.71 -1.86 -6.12
C GLY A 180 5.14 -3.32 -5.94
N ALA A 181 6.12 -3.54 -5.07
CA ALA A 181 6.65 -4.86 -4.75
C ALA A 181 5.69 -5.65 -3.85
N PHE A 182 5.73 -6.98 -3.95
CA PHE A 182 4.97 -7.90 -3.12
C PHE A 182 5.14 -7.59 -1.62
N ARG A 183 6.38 -7.35 -1.18
CA ARG A 183 6.70 -7.05 0.22
C ARG A 183 6.01 -5.78 0.73
N THR A 184 6.07 -4.70 -0.04
CA THR A 184 5.41 -3.43 0.30
C THR A 184 3.89 -3.63 0.38
N TRP A 185 3.31 -4.34 -0.58
CA TRP A 185 1.88 -4.66 -0.58
C TRP A 185 1.47 -5.51 0.63
N LYS A 186 2.26 -6.52 0.96
CA LYS A 186 2.04 -7.36 2.14
C LYS A 186 2.03 -6.51 3.41
N ALA A 187 3.00 -5.62 3.59
CA ALA A 187 3.06 -4.72 4.74
C ALA A 187 1.87 -3.77 4.81
N VAL A 188 1.50 -3.13 3.69
CA VAL A 188 0.35 -2.20 3.64
C VAL A 188 -0.97 -2.94 3.88
N ILE A 189 -1.15 -4.13 3.31
CA ILE A 189 -2.34 -4.94 3.57
C ILE A 189 -2.37 -5.34 5.04
N SER A 190 -1.29 -5.89 5.60
CA SER A 190 -1.20 -6.22 7.02
C SER A 190 -1.54 -5.04 7.93
N TYR A 191 -1.09 -3.83 7.59
CA TYR A 191 -1.46 -2.59 8.28
C TYR A 191 -2.99 -2.35 8.27
N LEU A 192 -3.68 -2.60 7.15
CA LEU A 192 -5.14 -2.46 7.06
C LEU A 192 -5.91 -3.48 7.92
N TYR A 193 -5.34 -4.67 8.15
CA TYR A 193 -5.92 -5.68 9.04
C TYR A 193 -5.60 -5.43 10.51
N ASP A 194 -4.54 -4.68 10.81
CA ASP A 194 -4.12 -4.45 12.19
C ASP A 194 -4.92 -3.30 12.82
N THR A 195 -5.71 -3.60 13.85
CA THR A 195 -6.45 -2.58 14.63
C THR A 195 -5.56 -1.63 15.42
N GLN A 196 -4.27 -1.96 15.59
CA GLN A 196 -3.28 -1.12 16.27
C GLN A 196 -2.45 -0.27 15.30
N ASP A 197 -2.79 -0.27 14.00
CA ASP A 197 -2.10 0.53 13.00
C ASP A 197 -0.58 0.27 12.99
N ARG A 198 -0.13 -0.96 13.19
CA ARG A 198 1.31 -1.25 13.17
C ARG A 198 1.81 -1.39 11.74
N ILE A 199 2.90 -0.71 11.44
CA ILE A 199 3.70 -0.87 10.23
C ILE A 199 5.16 -0.68 10.63
N ILE A 200 6.03 -1.52 10.10
CA ILE A 200 7.45 -1.53 10.41
C ILE A 200 8.19 -1.01 9.19
N PHE A 201 8.99 0.03 9.39
CA PHE A 201 9.80 0.62 8.34
C PHE A 201 11.26 0.18 8.46
N ARG A 202 11.89 0.01 7.31
CA ARG A 202 13.34 -0.14 7.23
C ARG A 202 13.99 1.24 7.18
N PRO A 203 15.21 1.38 7.73
CA PRO A 203 16.05 2.56 7.50
C PRO A 203 16.20 2.84 6.01
N LEU A 204 16.46 4.10 5.65
CA LEU A 204 16.72 4.46 4.25
C LEU A 204 18.00 3.78 3.75
N THR A 205 18.01 3.37 2.49
CA THR A 205 19.21 2.78 1.86
C THR A 205 20.40 3.73 1.94
N SER A 206 20.17 5.04 1.77
CA SER A 206 21.17 6.10 1.93
C SER A 206 21.70 6.25 3.36
N GLU A 207 20.90 5.88 4.37
CA GLU A 207 21.34 5.81 5.76
C GLU A 207 22.17 4.55 6.02
N SER A 208 21.78 3.42 5.42
CA SER A 208 22.44 2.13 5.63
C SER A 208 23.90 2.10 5.18
N TRP A 209 24.27 2.87 4.13
CA TRP A 209 25.67 2.94 3.65
C TRP A 209 26.63 3.51 4.70
N THR A 210 26.15 4.40 5.59
CA THR A 210 26.98 4.98 6.65
C THR A 210 27.07 4.07 7.88
N LYS A 211 26.06 3.24 8.12
CA LYS A 211 25.98 2.29 9.26
C LYS A 211 26.47 0.87 8.95
N ALA A 212 26.75 0.54 7.68
CA ALA A 212 27.20 -0.78 7.21
C ALA A 212 28.56 -1.29 7.78
N LYS A 213 29.15 -0.60 8.77
CA LYS A 213 30.35 -1.06 9.48
C LYS A 213 30.09 -1.71 10.84
N THR A 214 28.88 -1.68 11.37
CA THR A 214 28.63 -2.27 12.70
C THR A 214 27.28 -2.99 12.76
N ASN A 215 27.37 -4.32 12.81
CA ASN A 215 26.37 -5.30 13.25
C ASN A 215 25.30 -5.63 12.19
N ALA A 216 25.37 -6.83 11.60
CA ALA A 216 24.93 -8.12 12.13
C ALA A 216 23.51 -8.42 11.67
N GLU A 217 23.32 -9.66 11.22
CA GLU A 217 22.11 -10.30 10.72
C GLU A 217 20.96 -10.21 11.74
N GLU A 218 20.37 -9.03 11.93
CA GLU A 218 19.04 -8.93 12.52
C GLU A 218 18.07 -9.59 11.53
N PRO A 219 17.30 -10.60 11.96
CA PRO A 219 16.25 -11.17 11.12
C PRO A 219 15.27 -10.05 10.80
N SER A 220 15.41 -9.49 9.59
CA SER A 220 14.58 -8.41 9.11
C SER A 220 13.14 -8.88 9.19
N ASP A 221 12.32 -8.21 10.00
CA ASP A 221 10.90 -8.54 10.13
C ASP A 221 10.31 -8.73 8.72
N PRO A 222 9.62 -9.87 8.46
CA PRO A 222 9.11 -10.17 7.12
C PRO A 222 8.09 -9.14 6.61
N LEU A 223 7.60 -8.24 7.48
CA LEU A 223 6.72 -7.12 7.15
C LEU A 223 7.45 -5.76 7.13
N ALA A 224 8.72 -5.68 7.52
CA ALA A 224 9.50 -4.45 7.41
C ALA A 224 9.65 -4.05 5.95
N CYS A 225 9.40 -2.79 5.60
CA CYS A 225 9.43 -2.31 4.22
C CYS A 225 10.01 -0.90 4.12
N SER A 226 10.41 -0.50 2.92
CA SER A 226 10.96 0.83 2.66
C SER A 226 9.88 1.90 2.85
N PRO A 227 10.13 2.95 3.67
CA PRO A 227 9.16 4.00 3.89
C PRO A 227 8.84 4.78 2.60
N LYS A 228 9.76 4.83 1.63
CA LYS A 228 9.51 5.43 0.30
C LYS A 228 8.50 4.61 -0.51
N SER A 229 8.66 3.29 -0.53
CA SER A 229 7.76 2.37 -1.23
C SER A 229 6.36 2.41 -0.62
N VAL A 230 6.27 2.44 0.72
CA VAL A 230 4.99 2.64 1.42
C VAL A 230 4.39 4.00 1.11
N TYR A 231 5.16 5.09 1.14
CA TYR A 231 4.66 6.43 0.82
C TYR A 231 4.04 6.46 -0.59
N LYS A 232 4.75 5.91 -1.58
CA LYS A 232 4.28 5.80 -2.97
C LYS A 232 2.96 5.03 -3.06
N LEU A 233 2.89 3.86 -2.41
CA LEU A 233 1.70 3.01 -2.46
C LEU A 233 0.52 3.66 -1.71
N ALA A 234 0.76 4.24 -0.53
CA ALA A 234 -0.24 4.94 0.26
C ALA A 234 -0.79 6.17 -0.48
N HIS A 235 0.07 6.94 -1.15
CA HIS A 235 -0.34 8.06 -2.00
C HIS A 235 -1.23 7.58 -3.16
N GLN A 236 -0.87 6.50 -3.85
CA GLN A 236 -1.69 5.93 -4.93
C GLN A 236 -3.06 5.42 -4.45
N LEU A 237 -3.10 4.82 -3.25
CA LEU A 237 -4.31 4.32 -2.62
C LEU A 237 -5.08 5.39 -1.85
N ASN A 238 -4.63 6.65 -1.80
CA ASN A 238 -5.21 7.70 -0.97
C ASN A 238 -5.34 7.33 0.53
N LEU A 239 -4.40 6.55 1.07
CA LEU A 239 -4.33 6.20 2.49
C LEU A 239 -3.57 7.30 3.25
N VAL A 240 -4.23 8.43 3.48
CA VAL A 240 -3.59 9.68 3.98
C VAL A 240 -2.85 9.49 5.30
N THR A 241 -3.43 8.77 6.26
CA THR A 241 -2.79 8.48 7.56
C THR A 241 -1.50 7.70 7.39
N LEU A 242 -1.52 6.66 6.56
CA LEU A 242 -0.34 5.84 6.27
C LEU A 242 0.73 6.61 5.50
N MET A 243 0.30 7.41 4.50
CA MET A 243 1.18 8.29 3.73
C MET A 243 1.92 9.27 4.64
N ASN A 244 1.23 9.91 5.59
CA ASN A 244 1.84 10.86 6.52
C ASN A 244 2.82 10.17 7.49
N ARG A 245 2.54 8.94 7.92
CA ARG A 245 3.45 8.17 8.76
C ARG A 245 4.72 7.78 8.01
N ALA A 246 4.57 7.31 6.77
CA ALA A 246 5.72 7.03 5.91
C ALA A 246 6.56 8.30 5.66
N LYS A 247 5.92 9.45 5.45
CA LYS A 247 6.62 10.75 5.34
C LYS A 247 7.41 11.12 6.59
N ALA A 248 6.79 10.94 7.77
CA ALA A 248 7.45 11.23 9.04
C ALA A 248 8.66 10.31 9.28
N GLU A 249 8.55 9.04 8.87
CA GLU A 249 9.66 8.09 8.94
C GLU A 249 10.80 8.45 7.96
N ILE A 250 10.46 8.90 6.74
CA ILE A 250 11.48 9.42 5.81
C ILE A 250 12.18 10.60 6.48
N GLU A 251 11.44 11.56 7.03
CA GLU A 251 12.01 12.75 7.69
C GLU A 251 12.92 12.40 8.87
N SER A 252 12.56 11.41 9.70
CA SER A 252 13.39 11.00 10.85
C SER A 252 14.69 10.31 10.46
N ASN A 253 14.74 9.70 9.28
CA ASN A 253 15.93 9.01 8.77
C ASN A 253 16.84 9.93 7.93
N LEU A 254 16.49 11.21 7.77
CA LEU A 254 17.33 12.21 7.13
C LEU A 254 18.39 12.75 8.10
N THR A 255 19.63 12.77 7.62
CA THR A 255 20.81 13.19 8.37
C THR A 255 21.71 14.07 7.49
N SER A 256 22.70 14.75 8.08
CA SER A 256 23.70 15.51 7.31
C SER A 256 24.41 14.67 6.25
N ASP A 257 24.53 13.35 6.46
CA ASP A 257 25.33 12.49 5.57
C ASP A 257 24.54 12.00 4.34
N ASN A 258 23.20 11.85 4.45
CA ASN A 258 22.36 11.34 3.35
C ASN A 258 21.45 12.39 2.70
N ILE A 259 21.22 13.57 3.32
CA ILE A 259 20.23 14.55 2.85
C ILE A 259 20.43 14.98 1.39
N VAL A 260 21.68 15.10 0.94
CA VAL A 260 21.97 15.51 -0.44
C VAL A 260 21.66 14.37 -1.41
N GLU A 261 21.99 13.13 -1.07
CA GLU A 261 21.65 11.97 -1.90
C GLU A 261 20.14 11.82 -2.04
N GLU A 262 19.41 12.03 -0.94
CA GLU A 262 17.96 11.98 -0.89
C GLU A 262 17.30 13.08 -1.73
N LEU A 263 17.76 14.34 -1.61
CA LEU A 263 17.25 15.47 -2.39
C LEU A 263 17.32 15.25 -3.92
N PHE A 264 18.36 14.56 -4.38
CA PHE A 264 18.57 14.28 -5.80
C PHE A 264 18.10 12.88 -6.21
N SER A 265 17.39 12.17 -5.33
CA SER A 265 16.83 10.85 -5.61
C SER A 265 15.68 10.91 -6.63
N ASP A 266 15.47 9.79 -7.32
CA ASP A 266 14.36 9.62 -8.27
C ASP A 266 12.98 9.63 -7.59
N PHE A 267 12.94 9.38 -6.29
CA PHE A 267 11.74 9.43 -5.48
C PHE A 267 11.30 10.88 -5.24
N THR A 268 12.23 11.73 -4.78
CA THR A 268 11.94 13.07 -4.28
C THR A 268 11.23 13.96 -5.31
N TRP A 269 11.70 13.98 -6.57
CA TRP A 269 11.14 14.88 -7.58
C TRP A 269 9.67 14.59 -7.94
N ARG A 270 9.19 13.36 -7.69
CA ARG A 270 7.81 12.94 -8.01
C ARG A 270 6.79 13.45 -7.01
N TYR A 271 7.23 13.84 -5.81
CA TYR A 271 6.34 14.19 -4.70
C TYR A 271 6.71 15.58 -4.15
N PRO A 272 6.00 16.64 -4.57
CA PRO A 272 6.29 18.01 -4.14
C PRO A 272 6.31 18.19 -2.61
N GLU A 273 5.49 17.43 -1.88
CA GLU A 273 5.50 17.45 -0.42
C GLU A 273 6.78 16.87 0.20
N ILE A 274 7.40 15.89 -0.45
CA ILE A 274 8.70 15.33 -0.05
C ILE A 274 9.80 16.34 -0.36
N ILE A 275 9.78 16.96 -1.54
CA ILE A 275 10.72 18.05 -1.89
C ILE A 275 10.69 19.15 -0.80
N ALA A 276 9.50 19.62 -0.43
CA ALA A 276 9.36 20.67 0.58
C ALA A 276 9.91 20.24 1.95
N MET A 277 9.67 18.99 2.36
CA MET A 277 10.17 18.43 3.62
C MET A 277 11.71 18.29 3.59
N GLU A 278 12.28 17.69 2.55
CA GLU A 278 13.73 17.48 2.43
C GLU A 278 14.49 18.81 2.30
N VAL A 279 13.97 19.79 1.55
CA VAL A 279 14.57 21.12 1.46
C VAL A 279 14.56 21.82 2.83
N ASN A 280 13.50 21.63 3.63
CA ASN A 280 13.45 22.15 4.99
C ASN A 280 14.52 21.50 5.89
N VAL A 281 14.69 20.17 5.82
CA VAL A 281 15.75 19.47 6.55
C VAL A 281 17.14 19.93 6.08
N TYR A 282 17.37 20.01 4.78
CA TYR A 282 18.61 20.54 4.20
C TYR A 282 18.92 21.95 4.72
N SER A 283 17.92 22.83 4.82
CA SER A 283 18.12 24.19 5.33
C SER A 283 18.68 24.24 6.76
N LYS A 284 18.36 23.23 7.59
CA LYS A 284 18.86 23.09 8.97
C LYS A 284 20.32 22.60 8.99
N HIS A 285 20.72 21.83 7.99
CA HIS A 285 22.07 21.27 7.87
C HIS A 285 22.97 22.03 6.87
N SER A 286 22.48 23.10 6.24
CA SER A 286 23.17 23.80 5.14
C SER A 286 24.49 24.48 5.52
N THR A 287 24.76 24.63 6.82
CA THR A 287 26.03 25.17 7.33
C THR A 287 27.09 24.10 7.57
N ASP A 288 26.74 22.81 7.51
CA ASP A 288 27.70 21.71 7.66
C ASP A 288 28.60 21.62 6.42
N PRO A 289 29.93 21.72 6.55
CA PRO A 289 30.86 21.62 5.43
C PRO A 289 30.70 20.34 4.61
N ARG A 290 30.32 19.22 5.24
CA ARG A 290 30.11 17.93 4.55
C ARG A 290 28.93 17.99 3.59
N VAL A 291 27.84 18.62 4.04
CA VAL A 291 26.62 18.80 3.24
C VAL A 291 26.91 19.73 2.06
N LEU A 292 27.69 20.79 2.27
CA LEU A 292 28.10 21.71 1.19
C LEU A 292 28.98 21.02 0.15
N ASP A 293 29.96 20.23 0.57
CA ASP A 293 30.81 19.45 -0.35
C ASP A 293 29.99 18.42 -1.15
N ALA A 294 29.11 17.67 -0.49
CA ALA A 294 28.21 16.73 -1.15
C ALA A 294 27.28 17.45 -2.13
N PHE A 295 26.75 18.62 -1.76
CA PHE A 295 25.88 19.42 -2.62
C PHE A 295 26.61 19.93 -3.86
N ASN A 296 27.84 20.45 -3.71
CA ASN A 296 28.65 20.89 -4.85
C ASN A 296 28.91 19.73 -5.82
N LYS A 297 29.27 18.54 -5.29
CA LYS A 297 29.41 17.32 -6.11
C LYS A 297 28.11 16.94 -6.82
N ALA A 298 26.96 17.09 -6.17
CA ALA A 298 25.67 16.83 -6.79
C ALA A 298 25.37 17.83 -7.92
N ILE A 299 25.72 19.12 -7.76
CA ILE A 299 25.58 20.14 -8.81
C ILE A 299 26.48 19.83 -10.02
N ASP A 300 27.72 19.41 -9.81
CA ASP A 300 28.61 18.97 -10.90
C ASP A 300 28.02 17.77 -11.65
N GLN A 301 27.39 16.84 -10.93
CA GLN A 301 26.66 15.71 -11.52
C GLN A 301 25.39 16.15 -12.26
N CYS A 302 24.72 17.22 -11.83
CA CYS A 302 23.61 17.82 -12.57
C CYS A 302 24.09 18.39 -13.91
N ALA A 303 25.22 19.10 -13.92
CA ALA A 303 25.79 19.69 -15.13
C ALA A 303 26.21 18.63 -16.17
N THR A 304 26.56 17.43 -15.73
CA THR A 304 26.88 16.28 -16.61
C THR A 304 25.64 15.50 -17.08
N GLY A 305 24.43 15.91 -16.68
CA GLY A 305 23.18 15.28 -17.11
C GLY A 305 22.79 14.02 -16.34
N LYS A 306 23.44 13.73 -15.20
CA LYS A 306 23.17 12.53 -14.39
C LYS A 306 21.78 12.56 -13.73
N PHE A 307 21.23 13.75 -13.49
CA PHE A 307 19.95 13.94 -12.82
C PHE A 307 18.96 14.69 -13.72
N PRO A 308 18.06 14.00 -14.44
CA PRO A 308 17.16 14.63 -15.40
C PRO A 308 16.17 15.62 -14.77
N HIS A 309 15.87 15.46 -13.48
CA HIS A 309 14.92 16.29 -12.74
C HIS A 309 15.59 17.27 -11.75
N SER A 310 16.92 17.43 -11.82
CA SER A 310 17.69 18.36 -10.98
C SER A 310 17.23 19.83 -11.01
N PRO A 311 16.71 20.39 -12.12
CA PRO A 311 16.33 21.82 -12.13
C PRO A 311 15.20 22.14 -11.14
N THR A 312 14.28 21.20 -10.90
CA THR A 312 13.17 21.39 -9.96
C THR A 312 13.68 21.50 -8.53
N ILE A 313 14.59 20.61 -8.14
CA ILE A 313 15.20 20.58 -6.80
C ILE A 313 16.02 21.85 -6.57
N ILE A 314 16.87 22.22 -7.54
CA ILE A 314 17.70 23.43 -7.47
C ILE A 314 16.81 24.68 -7.33
N LYS A 315 15.74 24.80 -8.12
CA LYS A 315 14.79 25.92 -8.02
C LYS A 315 14.17 26.01 -6.62
N SER A 316 13.75 24.88 -6.05
CA SER A 316 13.17 24.84 -4.69
C SER A 316 14.18 25.28 -3.63
N ILE A 317 15.43 24.86 -3.73
CA ILE A 317 16.50 25.27 -2.80
C ILE A 317 16.81 26.76 -2.95
N VAL A 318 16.98 27.26 -4.18
CA VAL A 318 17.23 28.69 -4.44
C VAL A 318 16.06 29.55 -3.95
N HIS A 319 14.83 29.13 -4.19
CA HIS A 319 13.64 29.81 -3.68
C HIS A 319 13.65 29.84 -2.14
N MET A 320 13.97 28.72 -1.47
CA MET A 320 14.11 28.68 -0.01
C MET A 320 15.17 29.66 0.49
N LEU A 321 16.36 29.69 -0.13
CA LEU A 321 17.45 30.57 0.27
C LEU A 321 17.09 32.05 0.09
N ALA A 322 16.46 32.41 -1.03
CA ALA A 322 16.04 33.79 -1.31
C ALA A 322 15.02 34.33 -0.27
N HIS A 323 14.17 33.47 0.27
CA HIS A 323 13.17 33.86 1.27
C HIS A 323 13.69 33.74 2.72
N ARG A 324 14.80 33.04 2.93
CA ARG A 324 15.46 32.94 4.25
C ARG A 324 16.03 34.29 4.68
N ASP A 325 16.63 35.03 3.74
CA ASP A 325 17.23 36.36 3.98
C ASP A 325 16.20 37.48 4.20
N THR A 326 14.96 37.33 3.70
CA THR A 326 13.89 38.31 3.92
C THR A 326 13.36 38.34 5.36
N SER A 327 13.59 37.28 6.14
CA SER A 327 13.20 37.24 7.57
C SER A 327 14.21 37.89 8.53
N LEU A 328 15.39 38.28 8.03
CA LEU A 328 16.47 38.89 8.82
C LEU A 328 16.80 40.33 8.40
N SER A 329 16.04 40.95 7.50
CA SER A 329 16.39 42.26 6.92
C SER A 329 15.23 43.26 6.80
N GLU A 330 14.59 43.63 7.93
CA GLU A 330 14.07 45.01 8.07
C GLU A 330 14.36 45.52 9.49
N PRO A 331 15.37 46.39 9.63
CA PRO A 331 15.04 47.78 9.98
C PRO A 331 16.04 48.78 9.37
N TRP A 332 15.76 49.29 8.18
CA TRP A 332 16.41 50.53 7.70
C TRP A 332 15.46 51.49 6.97
N ALA A 333 14.19 51.13 6.79
CA ALA A 333 13.16 51.99 6.23
C ALA A 333 12.59 53.01 7.24
N SER A 334 13.46 53.68 7.99
CA SER A 334 13.09 54.80 8.89
C SER A 334 14.11 55.95 8.86
N ALA A 335 14.89 56.08 7.78
CA ALA A 335 15.88 57.15 7.65
C ALA A 335 15.60 58.15 6.54
N TRP A 336 14.35 58.36 6.11
CA TRP A 336 13.97 59.54 5.30
C TRP A 336 12.56 60.00 5.69
N SER A 337 12.50 60.88 6.70
CA SER A 337 11.40 61.83 6.93
C SER A 337 11.99 63.13 7.45
#